data_AF-A0A813FHU8-F1
#
_entry.id   AF-A0A813FHU8-F1
#
_cell.length_a   1.000
_cell.length_b   1.000
_cell.length_c   1.000
_cell.angle_alpha   90.00
_cell.angle_beta   90.00
_cell.angle_gamma   90.00
#
_symmetry.space_group_name_H-M   'P 1'
#
loop_
_entity.id
_entity.type
_entity.pdbx_description
1 polymer ?
#
loop_
_entity_poly.entity_id
_entity_poly.type
_entity_poly.pdbx_seq_one_letter_code
_entity_poly.pdbx_strand_id
1 'polypeptide(L)'
;MATNYDASVAFSWFTIRSKLYASLEDAIECHIALFSVKQAVLQESATSGFSFNDSTRENIQAFCRQFKLMFSASLSVRRFVGRTLHTPQTMDLDLALAARHSLLGSVAGGWPSLRQAWIRIQLQEGFKLRATAARSRVDLEALTQRWEEDDSSRRAKVELKAARRAARLAARELAAAERCQQLRESSQRHVCHLVARYGLLDLLLEQKAALQRRRLNEARLKWHRRQDLTMEEILRGPPM
;
A
#
# COMPACT_ATOMS: atom_id res chain seq x y z
N MET A 1 20.75 -21.52 35.36
CA MET A 1 20.58 -21.71 33.91
C MET A 1 21.83 -21.17 33.24
N ALA A 2 22.55 -22.00 32.48
CA ALA A 2 23.70 -21.50 31.72
C ALA A 2 23.21 -20.67 30.54
N THR A 3 23.62 -19.41 30.46
CA THR A 3 23.42 -18.57 29.27
C THR A 3 24.35 -19.04 28.17
N ASN A 4 23.79 -19.37 27.02
CA ASN A 4 24.54 -19.76 25.83
C ASN A 4 24.37 -18.68 24.76
N TYR A 5 25.45 -18.34 24.07
CA TYR A 5 25.49 -17.32 23.03
C TYR A 5 25.75 -17.95 21.67
N ASP A 6 25.25 -17.34 20.61
CA ASP A 6 25.56 -17.74 19.24
C ASP A 6 25.80 -16.53 18.35
N ALA A 7 26.63 -16.74 17.34
CA ALA A 7 26.89 -15.78 16.29
C ALA A 7 26.13 -16.22 15.03
N SER A 8 25.44 -15.28 14.40
CA SER A 8 24.84 -15.53 13.09
C SER A 8 25.02 -14.34 12.16
N VAL A 9 25.18 -14.66 10.88
CA VAL A 9 25.27 -13.68 9.80
C VAL A 9 24.40 -14.16 8.65
N ALA A 10 23.46 -13.30 8.25
CA ALA A 10 22.67 -13.50 7.04
C ALA A 10 23.23 -12.65 5.90
N PHE A 11 23.29 -13.22 4.70
CA PHE A 11 23.61 -12.50 3.47
C PHE A 11 22.69 -12.97 2.34
N SER A 12 21.88 -12.03 1.82
CA SER A 12 20.90 -12.27 0.77
C SER A 12 19.99 -13.46 1.06
N TRP A 13 20.35 -14.64 0.55
CA TRP A 13 19.59 -15.86 0.60
C TRP A 13 20.23 -16.97 1.44
N PHE A 14 21.33 -16.68 2.13
CA PHE A 14 22.08 -17.66 2.91
C PHE A 14 22.32 -17.15 4.33
N THR A 15 22.28 -18.07 5.28
CA THR A 15 22.52 -17.80 6.70
C THR A 15 23.62 -18.72 7.20
N ILE A 16 24.62 -18.14 7.84
CA ILE A 16 25.67 -18.86 8.56
C ILE A 16 25.44 -18.64 10.06
N ARG A 17 25.47 -19.72 10.83
CA ARG A 17 25.28 -19.70 12.28
C ARG A 17 26.39 -20.51 12.94
N SER A 18 26.94 -20.01 14.04
CA SER A 18 27.90 -20.76 14.83
C SER A 18 27.21 -21.82 15.71
N LYS A 19 28.03 -22.67 16.33
CA LYS A 19 27.58 -23.42 17.52
C LYS A 19 27.23 -22.46 18.67
N LEU A 20 26.60 -23.02 19.70
CA LEU A 20 26.42 -22.33 20.98
C LEU A 20 27.77 -22.26 21.74
N TYR A 21 28.10 -21.06 22.22
CA TYR A 21 29.26 -20.76 23.06
C TYR A 21 28.80 -20.45 24.49
N ALA A 22 29.66 -20.77 25.47
CA ALA A 22 29.41 -20.48 26.88
C ALA A 22 29.81 -19.04 27.26
N SER A 23 30.77 -18.46 26.54
CA SER A 23 31.23 -17.08 26.71
C SER A 23 30.64 -16.17 25.62
N LEU A 24 30.38 -14.92 25.97
CA LEU A 24 29.95 -13.88 25.05
C LEU A 24 31.10 -13.42 24.17
N GLU A 25 32.31 -13.34 24.72
CA GLU A 25 33.54 -12.97 24.04
C GLU A 25 33.82 -13.92 22.87
N ASP A 26 33.73 -15.24 23.09
CA ASP A 26 33.87 -16.25 22.04
C ASP A 26 32.84 -16.07 20.91
N ALA A 27 31.59 -15.72 21.28
CA ALA A 27 30.53 -15.48 20.31
C ALA A 27 30.78 -14.19 19.51
N ILE A 28 31.31 -13.14 20.15
CA ILE A 28 31.69 -11.89 19.48
C ILE A 28 32.86 -12.13 18.52
N GLU A 29 33.90 -12.84 18.93
CA GLU A 29 35.03 -13.20 18.06
C GLU A 29 34.57 -14.01 16.84
N CYS A 30 33.69 -14.99 17.06
CA CYS A 30 33.09 -15.76 15.97
C CYS A 30 32.25 -14.86 15.05
N HIS A 31 31.49 -13.90 15.60
CA HIS A 31 30.70 -12.96 14.80
C HIS A 31 31.57 -12.05 13.93
N ILE A 32 32.66 -11.50 14.49
CA ILE A 32 33.62 -10.67 13.74
C ILE A 32 34.18 -11.47 12.57
N ALA A 33 34.60 -12.71 12.84
CA ALA A 33 35.19 -13.56 11.82
C ALA A 33 34.16 -14.00 10.75
N LEU A 34 32.92 -14.30 11.14
CA LEU A 34 31.79 -14.53 10.21
C LEU A 34 31.51 -13.30 9.32
N PHE A 35 31.61 -12.10 9.89
CA PHE A 35 31.39 -10.86 9.15
C PHE A 35 32.50 -10.60 8.13
N SER A 36 33.76 -10.89 8.48
CA SER A 36 34.89 -10.83 7.55
C SER A 36 34.71 -11.78 6.36
N VAL A 37 34.24 -13.02 6.62
CA VAL A 37 33.92 -13.98 5.55
C VAL A 37 32.80 -13.45 4.65
N LYS A 38 31.74 -12.88 5.23
CA LYS A 38 30.66 -12.26 4.45
C LYS A 38 31.19 -11.13 3.56
N GLN A 39 32.06 -10.26 4.07
CA GLN A 39 32.63 -9.17 3.27
C GLN A 39 33.48 -9.70 2.11
N ALA A 40 34.34 -10.69 2.35
CA ALA A 40 35.14 -11.32 1.32
C ALA A 40 34.27 -11.93 0.20
N VAL A 41 33.21 -12.67 0.58
CA VAL A 41 32.23 -13.25 -0.35
C VAL A 41 31.52 -12.18 -1.17
N LEU A 42 31.10 -11.07 -0.54
CA LEU A 42 30.41 -9.99 -1.23
C LEU A 42 31.33 -9.25 -2.21
N GLN A 43 32.59 -9.00 -1.82
CA GLN A 43 33.59 -8.36 -2.68
C GLN A 43 33.90 -9.22 -3.91
N GLU A 44 34.09 -10.53 -3.73
CA GLU A 44 34.33 -11.45 -4.84
C GLU A 44 33.13 -11.57 -5.76
N SER A 45 31.90 -11.62 -5.21
CA SER A 45 30.68 -11.68 -6.03
C SER A 45 30.48 -10.44 -6.91
N ALA A 46 31.00 -9.28 -6.49
CA ALA A 46 30.95 -8.04 -7.25
C ALA A 46 31.98 -7.99 -8.39
N THR A 47 33.08 -8.74 -8.29
CA THR A 47 34.17 -8.75 -9.28
C THR A 47 34.10 -9.91 -10.27
N SER A 48 33.68 -11.11 -9.84
CA SER A 48 33.74 -12.33 -10.68
C SER A 48 32.40 -12.84 -11.22
N GLY A 49 31.27 -12.22 -10.85
CA GLY A 49 29.95 -12.70 -11.25
C GLY A 49 29.63 -14.08 -10.66
N PHE A 50 29.28 -14.12 -9.37
CA PHE A 50 28.73 -15.28 -8.64
C PHE A 50 29.49 -16.63 -8.73
N SER A 51 30.69 -16.68 -9.32
CA SER A 51 31.60 -17.81 -9.26
C SER A 51 32.60 -17.60 -8.13
N PHE A 52 32.52 -18.43 -7.08
CA PHE A 52 33.55 -18.49 -6.05
C PHE A 52 34.80 -19.10 -6.66
N ASN A 53 35.95 -18.44 -6.57
CA ASN A 53 37.20 -19.10 -6.90
C ASN A 53 37.43 -20.28 -5.94
N ASP A 54 38.01 -21.37 -6.43
CA ASP A 54 38.24 -22.59 -5.63
C ASP A 54 39.03 -22.29 -4.34
N SER A 55 39.98 -21.36 -4.40
CA SER A 55 40.74 -20.89 -3.23
C SER A 55 39.88 -20.23 -2.16
N THR A 56 38.88 -19.43 -2.55
CA THR A 56 37.98 -18.76 -1.59
C THR A 56 37.04 -19.79 -0.97
N ARG A 57 36.59 -20.76 -1.75
CA ARG A 57 35.76 -21.88 -1.28
C ARG A 57 36.50 -22.75 -0.26
N GLU A 58 37.76 -23.12 -0.53
CA GLU A 58 38.61 -23.87 0.40
C GLU A 58 38.85 -23.11 1.71
N ASN A 59 39.17 -21.81 1.62
CA ASN A 59 39.36 -20.97 2.80
C ASN A 59 38.09 -20.84 3.65
N ILE A 60 36.93 -20.66 3.01
CA ILE A 60 35.63 -20.64 3.68
C ILE A 60 35.36 -21.99 4.35
N GLN A 61 35.61 -23.11 3.66
CA GLN A 61 35.38 -24.44 4.24
C GLN A 61 36.31 -24.72 5.43
N ALA A 62 37.59 -24.37 5.35
CA ALA A 62 38.55 -24.52 6.45
C ALA A 62 38.11 -23.71 7.68
N PHE A 63 37.75 -22.45 7.46
CA PHE A 63 37.21 -21.57 8.49
C PHE A 63 35.91 -22.13 9.11
N CYS A 64 35.01 -22.65 8.28
CA CYS A 64 33.74 -23.19 8.74
C CYS A 64 33.89 -24.47 9.56
N ARG A 65 34.89 -25.30 9.26
CA ARG A 65 35.24 -26.47 10.08
C ARG A 65 35.80 -26.06 11.43
N GLN A 66 36.69 -25.06 11.46
CA GLN A 66 37.31 -24.56 12.70
C GLN A 66 36.25 -24.04 13.69
N PHE A 67 35.31 -23.22 13.21
CA PHE A 67 34.27 -22.60 14.06
C PHE A 67 32.99 -23.45 14.18
N LYS A 68 32.98 -24.66 13.59
CA LYS A 68 31.81 -25.55 13.53
C LYS A 68 30.56 -24.81 13.05
N LEU A 69 30.70 -24.09 11.95
CA LEU A 69 29.64 -23.27 11.37
C LEU A 69 28.57 -24.15 10.72
N MET A 70 27.34 -23.66 10.80
CA MET A 70 26.15 -24.27 10.24
C MET A 70 25.54 -23.33 9.20
N PHE A 71 25.10 -23.91 8.10
CA PHE A 71 24.61 -23.26 6.92
C PHE A 71 23.14 -23.55 6.70
N SER A 72 22.38 -22.53 6.35
CA SER A 72 20.99 -22.68 5.89
C SER A 72 20.75 -21.75 4.73
N ALA A 73 20.16 -22.27 3.66
CA ALA A 73 19.69 -21.47 2.55
C ALA A 73 18.22 -21.07 2.77
N SER A 74 17.85 -19.93 2.20
CA SER A 74 16.52 -19.37 2.27
C SER A 74 16.00 -18.98 0.88
N LEU A 75 14.72 -19.19 0.64
CA LEU A 75 14.06 -18.84 -0.62
C LEU A 75 12.74 -18.12 -0.33
N SER A 76 12.62 -16.89 -0.81
CA SER A 76 11.37 -16.14 -0.72
C SER A 76 10.32 -16.78 -1.64
N VAL A 77 9.25 -17.28 -1.04
CA VAL A 77 8.11 -17.91 -1.74
C VAL A 77 6.82 -17.15 -1.48
N ARG A 78 6.94 -15.83 -1.24
CA ARG A 78 5.82 -14.96 -0.89
C ARG A 78 4.69 -14.98 -1.93
N ARG A 79 5.05 -15.16 -3.20
CA ARG A 79 4.09 -15.30 -4.32
C ARG A 79 3.22 -16.56 -4.24
N PHE A 80 3.68 -17.59 -3.53
CA PHE A 80 2.99 -18.87 -3.41
C PHE A 80 2.22 -18.96 -2.09
N VAL A 81 2.92 -18.83 -0.96
CA VAL A 81 2.39 -19.06 0.39
C VAL A 81 2.76 -17.95 1.38
N GLY A 82 3.07 -16.75 0.86
CA GLY A 82 3.24 -15.55 1.69
C GLY A 82 4.48 -15.51 2.60
N ARG A 83 5.40 -16.48 2.51
CA ARG A 83 6.53 -16.66 3.44
C ARG A 83 7.87 -16.93 2.77
N THR A 84 8.92 -17.12 3.57
CA THR A 84 10.25 -17.55 3.14
C THR A 84 10.46 -19.00 3.60
N LEU A 85 10.93 -19.88 2.70
CA LEU A 85 11.36 -21.23 3.06
C LEU A 85 12.80 -21.19 3.53
N HIS A 86 13.10 -21.99 4.54
CA HIS A 86 14.47 -22.23 5.00
C HIS A 86 14.80 -23.72 4.82
N THR A 87 16.00 -24.02 4.33
CA THR A 87 16.55 -25.37 4.37
C THR A 87 16.98 -25.69 5.80
N PRO A 88 17.06 -26.97 6.19
CA PRO A 88 17.66 -27.32 7.46
C PRO A 88 19.12 -26.82 7.52
N GLN A 89 19.64 -26.77 8.75
CA GLN A 89 21.02 -26.40 9.00
C GLN A 89 21.95 -27.58 8.68
N THR A 90 23.04 -27.32 7.97
CA THR A 90 24.10 -28.31 7.69
C THR A 90 25.49 -27.73 7.88
N MET A 91 26.49 -28.54 8.22
CA MET A 91 27.90 -28.12 8.27
C MET A 91 28.56 -28.20 6.89
N ASP A 92 27.87 -28.74 5.90
CA ASP A 92 28.33 -28.86 4.52
C ASP A 92 27.78 -27.71 3.66
N LEU A 93 28.67 -26.80 3.27
CA LEU A 93 28.35 -25.66 2.41
C LEU A 93 27.76 -26.11 1.07
N ASP A 94 28.35 -27.15 0.48
CA ASP A 94 27.98 -27.62 -0.85
C ASP A 94 26.60 -28.26 -0.83
N LEU A 95 26.28 -28.97 0.25
CA LEU A 95 24.95 -29.51 0.47
C LEU A 95 23.90 -28.39 0.62
N ALA A 96 24.20 -27.31 1.36
CA ALA A 96 23.31 -26.17 1.50
C ALA A 96 23.09 -25.43 0.17
N LEU A 97 24.15 -25.28 -0.62
CA LEU A 97 24.08 -24.69 -1.97
C LEU A 97 23.30 -25.59 -2.93
N ALA A 98 23.52 -26.90 -2.93
CA ALA A 98 22.78 -27.85 -3.76
C ALA A 98 21.28 -27.85 -3.43
N ALA A 99 20.93 -27.81 -2.14
CA ALA A 99 19.55 -27.69 -1.70
C ALA A 99 18.90 -26.40 -2.20
N ARG A 100 19.63 -25.28 -2.19
CA ARG A 100 19.17 -24.03 -2.79
C ARG A 100 18.90 -24.17 -4.29
N HIS A 101 19.87 -24.70 -5.05
CA HIS A 101 19.73 -24.85 -6.49
C HIS A 101 18.53 -25.74 -6.84
N SER A 102 18.33 -26.82 -6.08
CA SER A 102 17.15 -27.68 -6.19
C SER A 102 15.84 -26.90 -5.99
N LEU A 103 15.74 -26.10 -4.92
CA LEU A 103 14.55 -25.25 -4.70
C LEU A 103 14.35 -24.22 -5.82
N LEU A 104 15.41 -23.58 -6.30
CA LEU A 104 15.35 -22.64 -7.41
C LEU A 104 14.94 -23.32 -8.73
N GLY A 105 15.35 -24.56 -8.98
CA GLY A 105 14.92 -25.33 -10.14
C GLY A 105 13.41 -25.66 -10.09
N SER A 106 12.88 -25.95 -8.90
CA SER A 106 11.46 -26.30 -8.71
C SER A 106 10.50 -25.10 -8.78
N VAL A 107 11.02 -23.87 -8.73
CA VAL A 107 10.23 -22.62 -8.81
C VAL A 107 9.42 -22.53 -10.10
N ALA A 108 9.92 -23.07 -11.22
CA ALA A 108 9.23 -23.08 -12.51
C ALA A 108 7.99 -24.01 -12.49
N GLY A 109 8.03 -25.10 -11.71
CA GLY A 109 6.92 -26.02 -11.51
C GLY A 109 5.86 -25.55 -10.51
N GLY A 110 5.95 -24.30 -10.05
CA GLY A 110 5.00 -23.72 -9.11
C GLY A 110 5.09 -24.26 -7.68
N TRP A 111 4.09 -23.92 -6.86
CA TRP A 111 4.09 -24.28 -5.44
C TRP A 111 4.13 -25.80 -5.17
N PRO A 112 3.37 -26.67 -5.88
CA PRO A 112 3.40 -28.11 -5.60
C PRO A 112 4.78 -28.74 -5.81
N SER A 113 5.48 -28.37 -6.90
CA SER A 113 6.84 -28.84 -7.18
C SER A 113 7.82 -28.35 -6.11
N LEU A 114 7.74 -27.07 -5.76
CA LEU A 114 8.59 -26.46 -4.74
C LEU A 114 8.36 -27.06 -3.34
N ARG A 115 7.11 -27.35 -2.99
CA ARG A 115 6.72 -28.03 -1.74
C ARG A 115 7.35 -29.41 -1.65
N GLN A 116 7.28 -30.22 -2.71
CA GLN A 116 7.90 -31.55 -2.74
C GLN A 116 9.42 -31.49 -2.64
N ALA A 117 10.07 -30.56 -3.36
CA ALA A 117 11.50 -30.36 -3.27
C ALA A 117 11.94 -29.95 -1.86
N TRP A 118 11.21 -29.04 -1.23
CA TRP A 118 11.48 -28.60 0.14
C TRP A 118 11.30 -29.73 1.15
N ILE A 119 10.21 -30.51 1.07
CA ILE A 119 10.00 -31.68 1.94
C ILE A 119 11.13 -32.69 1.77
N ARG A 120 11.56 -32.97 0.53
CA ARG A 120 12.68 -33.89 0.26
C ARG A 120 13.98 -33.41 0.93
N ILE A 121 14.29 -32.12 0.84
CA ILE A 121 15.46 -31.51 1.48
C ILE A 121 15.37 -31.62 3.01
N GLN A 122 14.19 -31.40 3.59
CA GLN A 122 13.98 -31.52 5.04
C GLN A 122 14.18 -32.95 5.56
N LEU A 123 13.90 -33.96 4.73
CA LEU A 123 14.05 -35.37 5.08
C LEU A 123 15.43 -35.95 4.77
N GLN A 124 16.27 -35.24 4.01
CA GLN A 124 17.57 -35.72 3.57
C GLN A 124 18.54 -35.86 4.74
N GLU A 125 19.29 -36.97 4.76
CA GLU A 125 20.08 -37.37 5.94
C GLU A 125 21.25 -36.43 6.25
N GLY A 126 21.86 -35.81 5.24
CA GLY A 126 22.96 -34.84 5.39
C GLY A 126 22.60 -33.55 6.15
N PHE A 127 21.33 -33.39 6.53
CA PHE A 127 20.80 -32.25 7.27
C PHE A 127 20.44 -32.58 8.73
N LYS A 128 20.61 -33.84 9.17
CA LYS A 128 20.25 -34.31 10.52
C LYS A 128 21.35 -33.96 11.54
N LEU A 129 21.53 -32.68 11.87
CA LEU A 129 22.66 -32.24 12.72
C LEU A 129 22.39 -32.13 14.22
N ARG A 130 21.19 -32.46 14.71
CA ARG A 130 20.91 -32.63 16.15
C ARG A 130 19.57 -33.33 16.35
N ALA A 131 19.38 -33.93 17.52
CA ALA A 131 18.17 -34.57 18.04
C ALA A 131 16.93 -33.64 18.17
N THR A 132 16.86 -32.55 17.42
CA THR A 132 15.63 -31.80 17.21
C THR A 132 14.71 -32.65 16.35
N ALA A 133 13.65 -33.18 16.96
CA ALA A 133 12.61 -34.04 16.40
C ALA A 133 12.65 -34.09 14.86
N ALA A 134 13.23 -35.17 14.33
CA ALA A 134 13.18 -35.44 12.89
C ALA A 134 11.72 -35.39 12.49
N ARG A 135 11.32 -34.33 11.79
CA ARG A 135 9.92 -34.17 11.37
C ARG A 135 9.63 -35.26 10.38
N SER A 136 8.54 -35.98 10.62
CA SER A 136 8.07 -36.95 9.64
C SER A 136 7.61 -36.22 8.38
N ARG A 137 7.53 -36.95 7.28
CA ARG A 137 6.94 -36.43 6.05
C ARG A 137 5.52 -35.89 6.31
N VAL A 138 4.75 -36.60 7.12
CA VAL A 138 3.37 -36.23 7.51
C VAL A 138 3.34 -34.88 8.22
N ASP A 139 4.27 -34.62 9.15
CA ASP A 139 4.35 -33.33 9.86
C ASP A 139 4.65 -32.17 8.91
N LEU A 140 5.54 -32.39 7.95
CA LEU A 140 5.92 -31.38 6.96
C LEU A 140 4.77 -31.12 5.96
N GLU A 141 4.04 -32.17 5.58
CA GLU A 141 2.85 -32.05 4.74
C GLU A 141 1.73 -31.30 5.46
N ALA A 142 1.46 -31.60 6.74
CA ALA A 142 0.50 -30.88 7.56
C ALA A 142 0.90 -29.40 7.76
N LEU A 143 2.19 -29.14 7.98
CA LEU A 143 2.71 -27.78 8.11
C LEU A 143 2.51 -26.96 6.83
N THR A 144 2.83 -27.55 5.68
CA THR A 144 2.67 -26.88 4.38
C THR A 144 1.21 -26.67 4.02
N GLN A 145 0.31 -27.56 4.42
CA GLN A 145 -1.13 -27.37 4.26
C GLN A 145 -1.66 -26.20 5.09
N ARG A 146 -1.29 -26.10 6.37
CA ARG A 146 -1.62 -24.93 7.21
C ARG A 146 -1.14 -23.62 6.57
N TRP A 147 0.00 -23.66 5.89
CA TRP A 147 0.54 -22.49 5.22
C TRP A 147 -0.30 -22.00 4.04
N GLU A 148 -0.90 -22.93 3.30
CA GLU A 148 -1.82 -22.66 2.21
C GLU A 148 -3.13 -22.05 2.74
N GLU A 149 -3.66 -22.60 3.83
CA GLU A 149 -4.86 -22.10 4.53
C GLU A 149 -4.67 -20.69 5.11
N ASP A 150 -3.51 -20.42 5.71
CA ASP A 150 -3.15 -19.09 6.19
C ASP A 150 -3.09 -18.06 5.05
N ASP A 151 -2.53 -18.45 3.90
CA ASP A 151 -2.36 -17.53 2.78
C ASP A 151 -3.69 -17.22 2.09
N SER A 152 -4.58 -18.20 1.93
CA SER A 152 -5.93 -17.97 1.41
C SER A 152 -6.71 -17.02 2.34
N SER A 153 -6.64 -17.25 3.64
CA SER A 153 -7.24 -16.38 4.66
C SER A 153 -6.68 -14.96 4.63
N ARG A 154 -5.36 -14.82 4.43
CA ARG A 154 -4.69 -13.53 4.28
C ARG A 154 -5.16 -12.78 3.03
N ARG A 155 -5.23 -13.45 1.88
CA ARG A 155 -5.69 -12.86 0.61
C ARG A 155 -7.14 -12.38 0.73
N ALA A 156 -8.03 -13.20 1.27
CA ALA A 156 -9.43 -12.82 1.51
C ALA A 156 -9.55 -11.58 2.41
N LYS A 157 -8.73 -11.47 3.46
CA LYS A 157 -8.70 -10.27 4.32
C LYS A 157 -8.22 -9.02 3.58
N VAL A 158 -7.24 -9.16 2.68
CA VAL A 158 -6.73 -8.05 1.87
C VAL A 158 -7.78 -7.58 0.87
N GLU A 159 -8.43 -8.50 0.18
CA GLU A 159 -9.52 -8.22 -0.77
C GLU A 159 -10.71 -7.56 -0.08
N LEU A 160 -11.13 -8.07 1.09
CA LEU A 160 -12.20 -7.46 1.86
C LEU A 160 -11.86 -6.02 2.29
N LYS A 161 -10.61 -5.76 2.68
CA LYS A 161 -10.15 -4.40 3.00
C LYS A 161 -10.17 -3.50 1.77
N ALA A 162 -9.77 -3.99 0.61
CA ALA A 162 -9.81 -3.25 -0.65
C ALA A 162 -11.26 -2.91 -1.05
N ALA A 163 -12.16 -3.90 -1.00
CA ALA A 163 -13.58 -3.71 -1.30
C ALA A 163 -14.23 -2.67 -0.36
N ARG A 164 -13.93 -2.72 0.95
CA ARG A 164 -14.42 -1.72 1.91
C ARG A 164 -13.90 -0.31 1.62
N ARG A 165 -12.66 -0.17 1.15
CA ARG A 165 -12.11 1.14 0.75
C ARG A 165 -12.81 1.68 -0.48
N ALA A 166 -13.01 0.84 -1.50
CA ALA A 166 -13.73 1.19 -2.72
C ALA A 166 -15.18 1.63 -2.41
N ALA A 167 -15.90 0.87 -1.59
CA ALA A 167 -17.27 1.20 -1.18
C ALA A 167 -17.34 2.56 -0.44
N ARG A 168 -16.38 2.86 0.43
CA ARG A 168 -16.31 4.15 1.12
C ARG A 168 -16.03 5.32 0.18
N LEU A 169 -15.21 5.13 -0.85
CA LEU A 169 -14.95 6.16 -1.84
C LEU A 169 -16.20 6.43 -2.69
N ALA A 170 -16.84 5.37 -3.19
CA ALA A 170 -18.08 5.50 -3.95
C ALA A 170 -19.20 6.21 -3.14
N ALA A 171 -19.35 5.86 -1.85
CA ALA A 171 -20.31 6.53 -0.97
C ALA A 171 -19.99 8.03 -0.76
N ARG A 172 -18.71 8.40 -0.71
CA ARG A 172 -18.29 9.81 -0.60
C ARG A 172 -18.55 10.59 -1.88
N GLU A 173 -18.31 9.98 -3.04
CA GLU A 173 -18.59 10.57 -4.35
C GLU A 173 -20.08 10.81 -4.53
N LEU A 174 -20.92 9.82 -4.18
CA LEU A 174 -22.37 9.94 -4.24
C LEU A 174 -22.88 11.05 -3.31
N ALA A 175 -22.42 11.08 -2.05
CA ALA A 175 -22.77 12.16 -1.11
C ALA A 175 -22.25 13.55 -1.54
N ALA A 176 -21.16 13.62 -2.29
CA ALA A 176 -20.69 14.89 -2.87
C ALA A 176 -21.58 15.34 -4.03
N ALA A 177 -21.97 14.41 -4.91
CA ALA A 177 -22.88 14.68 -6.02
C ALA A 177 -24.25 15.16 -5.52
N GLU A 178 -24.81 14.52 -4.50
CA GLU A 178 -26.07 14.93 -3.87
C GLU A 178 -25.99 16.35 -3.28
N ARG A 179 -24.90 16.69 -2.58
CA ARG A 179 -24.69 18.05 -2.05
C ARG A 179 -24.60 19.09 -3.16
N CYS A 180 -23.88 18.78 -4.24
CA CYS A 180 -23.81 19.66 -5.40
C CYS A 180 -25.19 19.87 -6.05
N GLN A 181 -26.00 18.82 -6.14
CA GLN A 181 -27.37 18.92 -6.65
C GLN A 181 -28.25 19.78 -5.75
N GLN A 182 -28.22 19.57 -4.43
CA GLN A 182 -28.97 20.37 -3.47
C GLN A 182 -28.61 21.86 -3.54
N LEU A 183 -27.31 22.18 -3.68
CA LEU A 183 -26.86 23.56 -3.87
C LEU A 183 -27.42 24.16 -5.16
N ARG A 184 -27.38 23.42 -6.27
CA ARG A 184 -27.96 23.88 -7.55
C ARG A 184 -29.45 24.15 -7.43
N GLU A 185 -30.21 23.24 -6.82
CA GLU A 185 -31.65 23.41 -6.61
C GLU A 185 -31.96 24.61 -5.72
N SER A 186 -31.20 24.81 -4.63
CA SER A 186 -31.34 25.97 -3.75
C SER A 186 -31.05 27.28 -4.47
N SER A 187 -29.96 27.36 -5.24
CA SER A 187 -29.63 28.52 -6.06
C SER A 187 -30.71 28.81 -7.10
N GLN A 188 -31.23 27.79 -7.77
CA GLN A 188 -32.30 27.95 -8.75
C GLN A 188 -33.58 28.50 -8.11
N ARG A 189 -33.98 27.99 -6.93
CA ARG A 189 -35.11 28.54 -6.17
C ARG A 189 -34.89 30.00 -5.81
N HIS A 190 -33.68 30.35 -5.38
CA HIS A 190 -33.34 31.73 -5.05
C HIS A 190 -33.43 32.66 -6.27
N VAL A 191 -32.91 32.24 -7.43
CA VAL A 191 -33.01 32.99 -8.68
C VAL A 191 -34.47 33.18 -9.08
N CYS A 192 -35.29 32.12 -9.06
CA CYS A 192 -36.73 32.24 -9.36
C CYS A 192 -37.43 33.23 -8.43
N HIS A 193 -37.11 33.20 -7.13
CA HIS A 193 -37.66 34.14 -6.16
C HIS A 193 -37.23 35.60 -6.45
N LEU A 194 -35.97 35.83 -6.81
CA LEU A 194 -35.49 37.16 -7.20
C LEU A 194 -36.18 37.66 -8.46
N VAL A 195 -36.30 36.84 -9.50
CA VAL A 195 -36.99 37.19 -10.75
C VAL A 195 -38.43 37.59 -10.47
N ALA A 196 -39.16 36.82 -9.66
CA ALA A 196 -40.54 37.15 -9.27
C ALA A 196 -40.62 38.49 -8.54
N ARG A 197 -39.67 38.77 -7.62
CA ARG A 197 -39.62 40.02 -6.87
C ARG A 197 -39.32 41.23 -7.75
N TYR A 198 -38.38 41.10 -8.70
CA TYR A 198 -38.07 42.17 -9.65
C TYR A 198 -39.24 42.43 -10.61
N GLY A 199 -39.88 41.38 -11.12
CA GLY A 199 -41.09 41.55 -11.96
C GLY A 199 -42.22 42.28 -11.23
N LEU A 200 -42.38 42.07 -9.92
CA LEU A 200 -43.35 42.82 -9.11
C LEU A 200 -42.94 44.29 -8.92
N LEU A 201 -41.65 44.57 -8.75
CA LEU A 201 -41.14 45.95 -8.68
C LEU A 201 -41.38 46.70 -10.00
N ASP A 202 -41.09 46.06 -11.14
CA ASP A 202 -41.32 46.65 -12.46
C ASP A 202 -42.79 47.01 -12.66
N LEU A 203 -43.71 46.10 -12.28
CA LEU A 203 -45.15 46.36 -12.33
C LEU A 203 -45.57 47.55 -11.46
N LEU A 204 -45.00 47.69 -10.25
CA LEU A 204 -45.28 48.84 -9.38
C LEU A 204 -44.74 50.16 -9.96
N LEU A 205 -43.57 50.14 -10.59
CA LEU A 205 -43.00 51.30 -11.27
C LEU A 205 -43.86 51.73 -12.45
N GLU A 206 -44.35 50.78 -13.25
CA GLU A 206 -45.28 51.03 -14.35
C GLU A 206 -46.61 51.64 -13.85
N GLN A 207 -47.19 51.08 -12.77
CA GLN A 207 -48.41 51.63 -12.18
C GLN A 207 -48.21 53.06 -11.67
N LYS A 208 -47.07 53.35 -11.02
CA LYS A 208 -46.74 54.69 -10.55
C LYS A 208 -46.58 55.67 -11.71
N ALA A 209 -45.88 55.26 -12.78
CA ALA A 209 -45.72 56.08 -13.98
C ALA A 209 -47.08 56.34 -14.67
N ALA A 210 -47.96 55.33 -14.74
CA ALA A 210 -49.31 55.47 -15.28
C ALA A 210 -50.17 56.44 -14.46
N LEU A 211 -50.11 56.37 -13.13
CA LEU A 211 -50.80 57.30 -12.23
C LEU A 211 -50.27 58.73 -12.37
N GLN A 212 -48.95 58.91 -12.47
CA GLN A 212 -48.36 60.23 -12.72
C GLN A 212 -48.82 60.81 -14.06
N ARG A 213 -48.82 60.01 -15.14
CA ARG A 213 -49.35 60.44 -16.44
C ARG A 213 -50.82 60.82 -16.37
N ARG A 214 -51.66 60.06 -15.64
CA ARG A 214 -53.07 60.41 -15.43
C ARG A 214 -53.22 61.75 -14.70
N ARG A 215 -52.49 61.96 -13.60
CA ARG A 215 -52.50 63.23 -12.85
C ARG A 215 -52.06 64.41 -13.70
N LEU A 216 -51.01 64.26 -14.50
CA LEU A 216 -50.54 65.30 -15.42
C LEU A 216 -51.62 65.60 -16.48
N ASN A 217 -52.21 64.58 -17.10
CA ASN A 217 -53.28 64.77 -18.07
C ASN A 217 -54.51 65.47 -17.47
N GLU A 218 -54.92 65.10 -16.26
CA GLU A 218 -56.01 65.78 -15.54
C GLU A 218 -55.66 67.26 -15.25
N ALA A 219 -54.43 67.54 -14.81
CA ALA A 219 -53.97 68.90 -14.58
C ALA A 219 -53.95 69.73 -15.87
N ARG A 220 -53.50 69.16 -16.99
CA ARG A 220 -53.53 69.78 -18.33
C ARG A 220 -54.96 70.07 -18.77
N LEU A 221 -55.87 69.10 -18.63
CA LEU A 221 -57.28 69.28 -18.96
C LEU A 221 -57.93 70.38 -18.12
N LYS A 222 -57.62 70.45 -16.82
CA LYS A 222 -58.09 71.53 -15.95
C LYS A 222 -57.54 72.88 -16.40
N TRP A 223 -56.24 72.97 -16.71
CA TRP A 223 -55.62 74.19 -17.22
C TRP A 223 -56.31 74.69 -18.51
N HIS A 224 -56.56 73.80 -19.47
CA HIS A 224 -57.27 74.15 -20.72
C HIS A 224 -58.71 74.62 -20.54
N ARG A 225 -59.36 74.26 -19.42
CA ARG A 225 -60.75 74.63 -19.13
C ARG A 225 -60.86 75.93 -18.32
N ARG A 226 -59.74 76.54 -17.88
CA ARG A 226 -59.74 77.80 -17.13
C ARG A 226 -59.99 78.98 -18.07
N GLN A 227 -60.87 79.89 -17.67
CA GLN A 227 -61.19 81.11 -18.40
C GLN A 227 -60.47 82.36 -17.83
N ASP A 228 -59.75 82.17 -16.72
CA ASP A 228 -59.17 83.19 -15.85
C ASP A 228 -57.63 83.12 -15.80
N LEU A 229 -56.98 82.74 -16.91
CA LEU A 229 -55.52 82.60 -16.94
C LEU A 229 -54.84 83.97 -17.05
N THR A 230 -53.82 84.18 -16.21
CA THR A 230 -52.95 85.37 -16.31
C THR A 230 -51.98 85.26 -17.50
N MET A 231 -51.51 86.40 -18.02
CA MET A 231 -50.57 86.42 -19.17
C MET A 231 -49.30 85.61 -18.91
N GLU A 232 -48.78 85.62 -17.67
CA GLU A 232 -47.61 84.83 -17.27
C GLU A 232 -47.89 83.32 -17.27
N GLU A 233 -49.08 82.89 -16.87
CA GLU A 233 -49.48 81.47 -16.89
C GLU A 233 -49.69 80.96 -18.31
N ILE A 234 -50.18 81.81 -19.23
CA ILE A 234 -50.28 81.48 -20.66
C ILE A 234 -48.89 81.28 -21.27
N LEU A 235 -47.93 82.16 -20.94
CA LEU A 235 -46.55 82.06 -21.43
C LEU A 235 -45.80 80.84 -20.87
N ARG A 236 -46.08 80.41 -19.64
CA ARG A 236 -45.51 79.17 -19.06
C ARG A 236 -46.10 77.89 -19.67
N GLY A 237 -47.31 77.96 -20.22
CA GLY A 237 -48.01 76.82 -20.80
C GLY A 237 -48.58 75.84 -19.77
N PRO A 238 -49.26 74.77 -20.22
CA PRO A 238 -49.85 73.78 -19.33
C PRO A 238 -48.77 73.00 -18.56
N PRO A 239 -49.10 72.45 -17.38
CA PRO A 239 -48.15 71.67 -16.58
C PRO A 239 -47.61 70.47 -17.37
N MET A 240 -46.27 70.38 -17.43
CA MET A 240 -45.53 69.33 -18.14
C MET A 240 -45.39 68.06 -17.31
#